data_AF-A0A9P4HTB3-F1
#
_entry.id   AF-A0A9P4HTB3-F1
#
_cell.length_a   1.000
_cell.length_b   1.000
_cell.length_c   1.000
_cell.angle_alpha   90.00
_cell.angle_beta   90.00
_cell.angle_gamma   90.00
#
_symmetry.space_group_name_H-M   'P 1'
#
loop_
_entity.id
_entity.type
_entity.pdbx_description
1 polymer ?
#
loop_
_entity_poly.entity_id
_entity_poly.type
_entity_poly.pdbx_seq_one_letter_code
_entity_poly.pdbx_strand_id
1 'polypeptide(L)' 'TGATTVHHHKRKPGVKDKVSGALLKAKGEITGKSGEKAAGARRMHGTDGKGSHR' A
#
# COMPACT_ATOMS: atom_id res chain seq x y z
N THR A 1 19.89 -26.34 -2.44
CA THR A 1 19.51 -24.98 -2.00
C THR A 1 18.19 -24.62 -2.64
N GLY A 2 17.08 -24.69 -1.89
CA GLY A 2 15.74 -24.36 -2.40
C GLY A 2 15.49 -22.86 -2.24
N ALA A 3 15.23 -22.15 -3.34
CA ALA A 3 14.82 -20.76 -3.31
C ALA A 3 13.41 -20.65 -2.72
N THR A 4 13.26 -19.95 -1.60
CA THR A 4 11.95 -19.61 -1.04
C THR A 4 11.34 -18.51 -1.92
N THR A 5 10.39 -18.89 -2.77
CA THR A 5 9.56 -17.92 -3.50
C THR A 5 8.79 -17.07 -2.49
N VAL A 6 9.25 -15.85 -2.24
CA VAL A 6 8.49 -14.87 -1.48
C VAL A 6 7.29 -14.50 -2.33
N HIS A 7 6.15 -15.12 -2.04
CA HIS A 7 4.88 -14.73 -2.64
C HIS A 7 4.62 -13.28 -2.22
N HIS A 8 4.88 -12.34 -3.12
CA HIS A 8 4.50 -10.94 -2.93
C HIS A 8 2.96 -10.90 -2.87
N HIS A 9 2.42 -11.01 -1.67
CA HIS A 9 0.99 -11.11 -1.43
C HIS A 9 0.34 -9.78 -1.78
N LYS A 10 -0.09 -9.62 -3.03
CA LYS A 10 -0.90 -8.48 -3.45
C LYS A 10 -2.30 -8.70 -2.88
N ARG A 11 -2.61 -7.98 -1.79
CA ARG A 11 -3.95 -8.05 -1.17
C ARG A 11 -4.96 -7.48 -2.16
N LYS A 12 -6.21 -7.95 -2.12
CA LYS A 12 -7.34 -7.24 -2.75
C LYS A 12 -7.71 -6.07 -1.84
N PRO A 13 -7.37 -4.81 -2.18
CA PRO A 13 -7.71 -3.67 -1.34
C PRO A 13 -9.23 -3.47 -1.30
N GLY A 14 -9.78 -3.33 -0.10
CA GLY A 14 -11.20 -3.01 0.07
C GLY A 14 -11.50 -1.53 -0.17
N VAL A 15 -12.78 -1.14 -0.14
CA VAL A 15 -13.20 0.26 -0.27
C VAL A 15 -12.51 1.15 0.78
N LYS A 16 -12.37 0.67 2.02
CA LYS A 16 -11.68 1.39 3.10
C LYS A 16 -10.21 1.65 2.78
N ASP A 17 -9.52 0.70 2.16
CA ASP A 17 -8.13 0.86 1.74
C ASP A 17 -8.00 1.85 0.57
N LYS A 18 -8.95 1.82 -0.36
CA LYS A 18 -9.01 2.77 -1.48
C LYS A 18 -9.20 4.20 -0.97
N VAL A 19 -10.17 4.43 -0.08
CA VAL A 19 -10.45 5.77 0.48
C VAL A 19 -9.29 6.24 1.36
N SER A 20 -8.82 5.40 2.29
CA SER A 20 -7.68 5.75 3.15
C SER A 20 -6.39 5.98 2.36
N GLY A 21 -6.15 5.19 1.32
CA GLY A 21 -5.00 5.34 0.44
C GLY A 21 -5.08 6.61 -0.43
N ALA A 22 -6.28 6.97 -0.90
CA ALA A 22 -6.49 8.22 -1.64
C ALA A 22 -6.25 9.44 -0.74
N LEU A 23 -6.74 9.42 0.51
CA LEU A 23 -6.49 10.49 1.48
C LEU A 23 -5.00 10.65 1.82
N LEU A 24 -4.29 9.54 2.04
CA LEU A 24 -2.84 9.55 2.25
C LEU A 24 -2.10 10.08 1.03
N LYS A 25 -2.56 9.72 -0.18
CA LYS A 25 -1.98 10.21 -1.42
C LYS A 25 -2.15 11.72 -1.56
N ALA A 26 -3.38 12.20 -1.37
CA ALA A 26 -3.72 13.62 -1.44
C ALA A 26 -2.95 14.43 -0.38
N LYS A 27 -2.86 13.91 0.85
CA LYS A 27 -2.07 14.54 1.91
C LYS A 27 -0.61 14.68 1.50
N GLY A 28 0.01 13.60 1.01
CA GLY A 28 1.40 13.64 0.56
C GLY A 28 1.65 14.55 -0.65
N GLU A 29 0.66 14.72 -1.52
CA GLU A 29 0.72 15.69 -2.62
C GLU A 29 0.66 17.14 -2.12
N ILE A 30 -0.25 17.43 -1.18
CA ILE A 30 -0.43 18.78 -0.63
C ILE A 30 0.77 19.19 0.24
N THR A 31 1.28 18.28 1.08
CA THR A 31 2.38 18.59 2.00
C THR A 31 3.77 18.39 1.37
N GLY A 32 3.86 18.01 0.10
CA GLY A 32 5.13 17.69 -0.56
C GLY A 32 5.84 16.45 0.00
N LYS A 33 5.13 15.57 0.71
CA LYS A 33 5.69 14.36 1.33
C LYS A 33 5.51 13.16 0.41
N SER A 34 6.53 12.91 -0.41
CA SER A 34 6.59 11.77 -1.33
C SER A 34 6.36 10.41 -0.65
N GLY A 35 6.80 10.25 0.61
CA GLY A 35 6.55 9.04 1.41
C GLY A 35 5.06 8.78 1.70
N GLU A 36 4.30 9.81 2.07
CA GLU A 36 2.84 9.69 2.31
C GLU A 36 2.09 9.45 1.00
N LYS A 37 2.53 10.12 -0.07
CA LYS A 37 2.01 9.90 -1.43
C LYS A 37 2.16 8.44 -1.86
N ALA A 38 3.37 7.90 -1.72
CA ALA A 38 3.70 6.52 -2.08
C ALA A 38 2.98 5.51 -1.18
N ALA A 39 2.88 5.78 0.13
CA ALA A 39 2.14 4.92 1.05
C ALA A 39 0.65 4.84 0.69
N GLY A 40 0.04 5.97 0.32
CA GLY A 40 -1.33 6.01 -0.18
C GLY A 40 -1.52 5.19 -1.46
N ALA A 41 -0.61 5.35 -2.43
CA ALA A 41 -0.63 4.57 -3.67
C ALA A 41 -0.47 3.07 -3.43
N ARG A 42 0.47 2.66 -2.57
CA ARG A 42 0.69 1.25 -2.18
C ARG A 42 -0.54 0.64 -1.52
N ARG A 43 -1.22 1.39 -0.64
CA ARG A 43 -2.46 0.93 -0.01
C ARG A 43 -3.60 0.77 -1.02
N MET A 44 -3.75 1.73 -1.94
CA MET A 44 -4.73 1.62 -3.02
C MET A 44 -4.43 0.46 -3.96
N HIS A 45 -3.17 0.08 -4.15
CA HIS A 45 -2.76 -1.05 -4.99
C HIS A 45 -2.75 -2.40 -4.26
N GLY A 46 -2.94 -2.41 -2.93
CA GLY A 46 -2.82 -3.61 -2.10
C GLY A 46 -1.39 -4.12 -1.98
N THR A 47 -0.40 -3.25 -2.22
CA THR A 47 1.04 -3.51 -2.10
C THR A 47 1.64 -2.86 -0.86
N ASP A 48 0.82 -2.36 0.05
CA ASP A 48 1.27 -1.75 1.32
C ASP A 48 1.76 -2.77 2.35
N GLY A 49 1.83 -4.06 2.01
CA GLY A 49 2.34 -5.14 2.88
C GLY A 49 1.47 -5.44 4.11
N LYS A 50 0.44 -4.63 4.35
CA LYS A 50 -0.48 -4.76 5.48
C LYS A 50 -1.26 -6.08 5.36
N GLY A 51 -1.14 -6.97 6.35
CA GLY A 51 -1.76 -8.30 6.32
C GLY A 51 -0.88 -9.43 5.79
N SER A 52 0.41 -9.19 5.51
CA SER A 52 1.41 -10.24 5.24
C SER A 52 1.88 -10.96 6.52
N HIS A 53 1.36 -10.59 7.68
CA HIS A 53 1.54 -11.28 8.95
C HIS A 53 0.28 -12.10 9.24
N ARG A 54 0.16 -13.27 8.62
CA ARG A 54 -0.67 -14.35 9.11
C ARG A 54 -0.15 -15.68 8.60
#